data_AF-A0A3D3MGR8-F1
#
_entry.id   AF-A0A3D3MGR8-F1
#
_cell.length_a   1.000
_cell.length_b   1.000
_cell.length_c   1.000
_cell.angle_alpha   90.00
_cell.angle_beta   90.00
_cell.angle_gamma   90.00
#
_symmetry.space_group_name_H-M   'P 1'
#
loop_
_entity.id
_entity.type
_entity.pdbx_description
1 polymer ?
#
loop_
_entity_poly.entity_id
_entity_poly.type
_entity_poly.pdbx_seq_one_letter_code
_entity_poly.pdbx_strand_id
1 'polypeptide(L)'
;MILFKKKFLLVFLLLSVILFSQQRKSPTDLKVKGDFTHLSTSVVFPALWSGFQRESVYSYDLQNNHLAIGYVQQKDKKNRTAITLYIYPKKSIDNQILRDSFSAYEYALNQNSNKGTDLKPSFGSISNDQVKIHYIYSIFDHSMGSPDFFRGTKYTAKQSLLSIYECGGWSFKIRVSSDDMTKDQLAELKDKIENYFELLSIATKRPLPIEKMPDIILSPVVKRDSMMMNSTIAAAQSKIEWLGKNLEKRELLTGFNDMKIESEVYAIEKMLEFYKTHEKDWPMHDDTKKYFTEMLRIADNDRIKDHIYDKYNGLINYEEGFSKKDDYIQFKIDKDISENTNELFYKIFYRLE
;
A
#
# COMPACT_ATOMS: atom_id res chain seq x y z
N MET A 1 -31.69 42.94 -15.43
CA MET A 1 -30.48 43.00 -14.58
C MET A 1 -30.28 41.80 -13.63
N ILE A 2 -31.34 41.04 -13.26
CA ILE A 2 -31.23 39.89 -12.33
C ILE A 2 -30.65 38.62 -12.98
N LEU A 3 -30.88 38.40 -14.29
CA LEU A 3 -30.36 37.22 -15.01
C LEU A 3 -28.82 37.19 -15.15
N PHE A 4 -28.18 38.37 -15.27
CA PHE A 4 -26.72 38.47 -15.37
C PHE A 4 -26.02 38.15 -14.05
N LYS A 5 -26.63 38.49 -12.90
CA LYS A 5 -26.08 38.15 -11.57
C LYS A 5 -26.09 36.64 -11.29
N LYS A 6 -27.10 35.89 -11.76
CA LYS A 6 -27.20 34.43 -11.57
C LYS A 6 -26.15 33.66 -12.38
N LYS A 7 -25.83 34.09 -13.61
CA LYS A 7 -24.79 33.46 -14.44
C LYS A 7 -23.37 33.70 -13.89
N PHE A 8 -23.12 34.88 -13.30
CA PHE A 8 -21.82 35.18 -12.70
C PHE A 8 -21.55 34.36 -11.43
N LEU A 9 -22.58 34.12 -10.61
CA LEU A 9 -22.50 33.27 -9.42
C LEU A 9 -22.13 31.82 -9.79
N LEU A 10 -22.72 31.29 -10.87
CA LEU A 10 -22.47 29.94 -11.35
C LEU A 10 -21.04 29.77 -11.88
N VAL A 11 -20.51 30.79 -12.57
CA VAL A 11 -19.12 30.83 -13.04
C VAL A 11 -18.15 30.92 -11.86
N PHE A 12 -18.45 31.71 -10.83
CA PHE A 12 -17.63 31.78 -9.61
C PHE A 12 -17.62 30.45 -8.83
N LEU A 13 -18.77 29.77 -8.73
CA LEU A 13 -18.89 28.44 -8.13
C LEU A 13 -18.06 27.39 -8.90
N LEU A 14 -18.11 27.41 -10.23
CA LEU A 14 -17.33 26.50 -11.07
C LEU A 14 -15.82 26.79 -11.02
N LEU A 15 -15.41 28.05 -10.95
CA LEU A 15 -14.00 28.45 -10.81
C LEU A 15 -13.42 28.06 -9.45
N SER A 16 -14.20 28.11 -8.37
CA SER A 16 -13.73 27.63 -7.07
C SER A 16 -13.38 26.15 -7.10
N VAL A 17 -14.23 25.29 -7.69
CA VAL A 17 -14.00 23.83 -7.73
C VAL A 17 -12.73 23.48 -8.52
N ILE A 18 -12.39 24.24 -9.56
CA ILE A 18 -11.20 23.98 -10.41
C ILE A 18 -9.89 24.41 -9.70
N LEU A 19 -9.91 25.42 -8.84
CA LEU A 19 -8.72 25.86 -8.08
C LEU A 19 -8.38 24.94 -6.91
N PHE A 20 -9.40 24.29 -6.30
CA PHE A 20 -9.20 23.42 -5.13
C PHE A 20 -8.65 22.02 -5.43
N SER A 21 -8.49 21.63 -6.71
CA SER A 21 -7.98 20.30 -7.10
C SER A 21 -6.67 20.32 -7.90
N GLN A 22 -5.95 21.43 -7.96
CA GLN A 22 -4.73 21.51 -8.78
C GLN A 22 -3.49 20.93 -8.08
N GLN A 23 -2.94 19.87 -8.68
CA GLN A 23 -1.59 19.39 -8.38
C GLN A 23 -0.55 20.41 -8.87
N ARG A 24 0.59 20.49 -8.16
CA ARG A 24 1.71 21.30 -8.66
C ARG A 24 2.35 20.58 -9.84
N LYS A 25 2.81 21.36 -10.84
CA LYS A 25 3.59 20.80 -11.97
C LYS A 25 4.91 20.17 -11.51
N SER A 26 5.47 20.69 -10.43
CA SER A 26 6.66 20.16 -9.77
C SER A 26 6.57 20.39 -8.26
N PRO A 27 7.22 19.54 -7.44
CA PRO A 27 7.28 19.76 -5.99
C PRO A 27 7.88 21.14 -5.68
N THR A 28 7.33 21.82 -4.67
CA THR A 28 7.82 23.13 -4.21
C THR A 28 8.35 23.01 -2.78
N ASP A 29 9.58 23.45 -2.56
CA ASP A 29 10.12 23.61 -1.19
C ASP A 29 9.48 24.83 -0.53
N LEU A 30 8.79 24.63 0.60
CA LEU A 30 8.04 25.67 1.30
C LEU A 30 8.91 26.66 2.10
N LYS A 31 10.24 26.45 2.19
CA LYS A 31 11.19 27.37 2.86
C LYS A 31 10.75 27.78 4.28
N VAL A 32 10.34 26.81 5.09
CA VAL A 32 9.82 27.03 6.44
C VAL A 32 10.95 27.21 7.45
N LYS A 33 10.94 28.34 8.18
CA LYS A 33 11.80 28.59 9.34
C LYS A 33 11.09 28.13 10.62
N GLY A 34 11.77 27.38 11.48
CA GLY A 34 11.18 26.84 12.72
C GLY A 34 10.31 25.59 12.47
N ASP A 35 9.34 25.36 13.33
CA ASP A 35 8.47 24.18 13.24
C ASP A 35 7.45 24.34 12.11
N PHE A 36 7.11 23.23 11.45
CA PHE A 36 6.12 23.20 10.39
C PHE A 36 4.92 22.35 10.80
N THR A 37 3.73 22.92 10.87
CA THR A 37 2.50 22.18 11.16
C THR A 37 1.77 21.83 9.87
N HIS A 38 1.57 20.54 9.62
CA HIS A 38 0.68 20.09 8.56
C HIS A 38 -0.78 20.22 9.01
N LEU A 39 -1.44 21.29 8.56
CA LEU A 39 -2.76 21.70 9.06
C LEU A 39 -3.81 20.57 8.99
N SER A 40 -3.83 19.82 7.88
CA SER A 40 -4.86 18.81 7.62
C SER A 40 -4.76 17.58 8.52
N THR A 41 -3.58 17.30 9.11
CA THR A 41 -3.41 16.20 10.07
C THR A 41 -3.02 16.68 11.47
N SER A 42 -2.79 17.98 11.63
CA SER A 42 -2.29 18.62 12.86
C SER A 42 -0.90 18.15 13.31
N VAL A 43 -0.19 17.38 12.49
CA VAL A 43 1.16 16.88 12.81
C VAL A 43 2.15 18.03 12.76
N VAL A 44 2.99 18.11 13.79
CA VAL A 44 4.08 19.09 13.87
C VAL A 44 5.40 18.43 13.46
N PHE A 45 6.05 19.03 12.47
CA PHE A 45 7.38 18.69 11.99
C PHE A 45 8.37 19.73 12.50
N PRO A 46 9.02 19.50 13.66
CA PRO A 46 9.88 20.49 14.27
C PRO A 46 11.15 20.73 13.45
N ALA A 47 11.81 21.87 13.66
CA ALA A 47 13.08 22.16 13.01
C ALA A 47 14.20 21.18 13.43
N LEU A 48 14.19 20.72 14.68
CA LEU A 48 15.12 19.74 15.23
C LEU A 48 14.34 18.65 15.95
N TRP A 49 14.57 17.40 15.59
CA TRP A 49 13.91 16.25 16.20
C TRP A 49 14.90 15.14 16.48
N SER A 50 15.06 14.74 17.75
CA SER A 50 15.94 13.62 18.15
C SER A 50 17.37 13.70 17.57
N GLY A 51 17.92 14.92 17.44
CA GLY A 51 19.23 15.15 16.85
C GLY A 51 19.27 15.15 15.32
N PHE A 52 18.12 15.07 14.65
CA PHE A 52 17.97 15.27 13.20
C PHE A 52 17.48 16.69 12.90
N GLN A 53 18.19 17.37 12.02
CA GLN A 53 17.83 18.71 11.53
C GLN A 53 16.87 18.56 10.34
N ARG A 54 15.74 19.28 10.36
CA ARG A 54 14.84 19.38 9.20
C ARG A 54 15.51 20.23 8.13
N GLU A 55 15.74 19.65 6.96
CA GLU A 55 16.36 20.34 5.82
C GLU A 55 15.32 20.82 4.80
N SER A 56 14.19 20.11 4.67
CA SER A 56 13.23 20.40 3.61
C SER A 56 11.79 20.05 3.98
N VAL A 57 10.86 20.80 3.38
CA VAL A 57 9.42 20.52 3.37
C VAL A 57 8.97 20.71 1.93
N TYR A 58 8.85 19.62 1.19
CA TYR A 58 8.37 19.63 -0.18
C TYR A 58 6.88 19.41 -0.20
N SER A 59 6.17 20.26 -0.93
CA SER A 59 4.75 20.15 -1.19
C SER A 59 4.49 19.81 -2.66
N TYR A 60 3.61 18.86 -2.91
CA TYR A 60 3.25 18.35 -4.24
C TYR A 60 1.90 18.89 -4.73
N ASP A 61 1.12 19.54 -3.86
CA ASP A 61 -0.17 20.14 -4.19
C ASP A 61 -0.28 21.57 -3.65
N LEU A 62 -1.21 22.36 -4.17
CA LEU A 62 -1.36 23.75 -3.76
C LEU A 62 -1.87 23.87 -2.32
N GLN A 63 -2.60 22.86 -1.85
CA GLN A 63 -3.18 22.79 -0.52
C GLN A 63 -2.16 22.36 0.55
N ASN A 64 -0.97 21.91 0.15
CA ASN A 64 0.07 21.37 1.02
C ASN A 64 -0.41 20.15 1.83
N ASN A 65 -1.28 19.33 1.25
CA ASN A 65 -1.75 18.07 1.84
C ASN A 65 -0.85 16.90 1.45
N HIS A 66 -0.20 16.97 0.29
CA HIS A 66 0.78 15.99 -0.15
C HIS A 66 2.18 16.54 0.10
N LEU A 67 2.84 16.02 1.13
CA LEU A 67 4.13 16.49 1.61
C LEU A 67 5.19 15.40 1.67
N ALA A 68 6.44 15.81 1.48
CA ALA A 68 7.63 15.07 1.88
C ALA A 68 8.51 15.93 2.79
N ILE A 69 8.81 15.43 3.99
CA ILE A 69 9.59 16.12 5.01
C ILE A 69 10.94 15.44 5.12
N GLY A 70 12.03 16.19 4.90
CA GLY A 70 13.39 15.70 4.96
C GLY A 70 14.09 16.10 6.25
N TYR A 71 14.60 15.10 6.97
CA TYR A 71 15.42 15.25 8.18
C TYR A 71 16.79 14.61 7.95
N VAL A 72 17.84 15.25 8.45
CA VAL A 72 19.22 14.77 8.30
C VAL A 72 19.96 14.85 9.63
N GLN A 73 20.70 13.80 9.93
CA GLN A 73 21.71 13.79 10.97
C GLN A 73 23.06 13.52 10.31
N GLN A 74 24.01 14.43 10.49
CA GLN A 74 25.37 14.32 9.99
C GLN A 74 26.31 14.27 11.20
N LYS A 75 26.90 13.10 11.49
CA LYS A 75 27.83 12.95 12.63
C LYS A 75 29.23 13.45 12.27
N ASP A 76 29.68 13.17 11.06
CA ASP A 76 30.96 13.61 10.50
C ASP A 76 30.86 13.74 8.97
N LYS A 77 31.95 13.99 8.24
CA LYS A 77 31.91 14.16 6.77
C LYS A 77 31.47 12.90 5.98
N LYS A 78 31.49 11.72 6.58
CA LYS A 78 31.24 10.43 5.94
C LYS A 78 29.93 9.78 6.40
N ASN A 79 29.48 10.06 7.63
CA ASN A 79 28.35 9.41 8.25
C ASN A 79 27.11 10.31 8.23
N ARG A 80 26.19 9.99 7.32
CA ARG A 80 24.91 10.67 7.13
C ARG A 80 23.75 9.69 7.28
N THR A 81 22.79 10.06 8.13
CA THR A 81 21.46 9.45 8.16
C THR A 81 20.45 10.44 7.64
N ALA A 82 19.67 10.04 6.64
CA ALA A 82 18.59 10.84 6.06
C ALA A 82 17.26 10.13 6.28
N ILE A 83 16.27 10.86 6.80
CA ILE A 83 14.90 10.43 6.97
C ILE A 83 14.03 11.24 6.02
N THR A 84 13.13 10.57 5.30
CA THR A 84 12.07 11.23 4.54
C THR A 84 10.72 10.68 4.97
N LEU A 85 9.88 11.58 5.48
CA LEU A 85 8.51 11.27 5.88
C LEU A 85 7.56 11.77 4.80
N TYR A 86 6.70 10.89 4.29
CA TYR A 86 5.69 11.23 3.30
C TYR A 86 4.32 11.19 3.97
N ILE A 87 3.52 12.22 3.74
CA ILE A 87 2.12 12.28 4.16
C ILE A 87 1.30 12.82 3.01
N TYR A 88 0.26 12.09 2.62
CA TYR A 88 -0.57 12.49 1.49
C TYR A 88 -1.97 11.88 1.54
N PRO A 89 -2.99 12.61 1.06
CA PRO A 89 -4.36 12.12 1.09
C PRO A 89 -4.59 11.11 -0.03
N LYS A 90 -5.50 10.17 0.21
CA LYS A 90 -5.98 9.22 -0.80
C LYS A 90 -7.41 9.58 -1.21
N LYS A 91 -7.73 9.40 -2.49
CA LYS A 91 -9.10 9.55 -3.02
C LYS A 91 -9.90 8.26 -2.92
N SER A 92 -9.20 7.13 -2.86
CA SER A 92 -9.76 5.82 -2.63
C SER A 92 -8.72 4.96 -1.91
N ILE A 93 -9.22 4.02 -1.13
CA ILE A 93 -8.41 2.98 -0.49
C ILE A 93 -8.95 1.65 -0.97
N ASP A 94 -8.10 0.84 -1.59
CA ASP A 94 -8.41 -0.52 -2.01
C ASP A 94 -7.61 -1.53 -1.21
N ASN A 95 -8.08 -2.76 -1.18
CA ASN A 95 -7.48 -3.85 -0.42
C ASN A 95 -6.03 -4.17 -0.82
N GLN A 96 -5.55 -3.76 -2.00
CA GLN A 96 -4.19 -4.04 -2.45
C GLN A 96 -3.19 -2.90 -2.12
N ILE A 97 -3.64 -1.80 -1.52
CA ILE A 97 -2.88 -0.55 -1.50
C ILE A 97 -1.48 -0.66 -0.85
N LEU A 98 -1.34 -1.45 0.21
CA LEU A 98 -0.06 -1.66 0.88
C LEU A 98 0.89 -2.48 0.00
N ARG A 99 0.40 -3.57 -0.61
CA ARG A 99 1.18 -4.41 -1.55
C ARG A 99 1.65 -3.58 -2.73
N ASP A 100 0.71 -2.91 -3.40
CA ASP A 100 0.98 -2.07 -4.58
C ASP A 100 2.04 -1.00 -4.26
N SER A 101 1.93 -0.36 -3.09
CA SER A 101 2.87 0.68 -2.66
C SER A 101 4.27 0.14 -2.33
N PHE A 102 4.36 -1.07 -1.79
CA PHE A 102 5.62 -1.73 -1.47
C PHE A 102 6.31 -2.24 -2.75
N SER A 103 5.59 -2.95 -3.62
CA SER A 103 6.10 -3.41 -4.93
C SER A 103 6.55 -2.24 -5.80
N ALA A 104 5.77 -1.16 -5.86
CA ALA A 104 6.16 0.03 -6.63
C ALA A 104 7.46 0.65 -6.11
N TYR A 105 7.70 0.58 -4.79
CA TYR A 105 8.96 1.04 -4.23
C TYR A 105 10.12 0.11 -4.56
N GLU A 106 9.95 -1.19 -4.41
CA GLU A 106 10.96 -2.19 -4.77
C GLU A 106 11.37 -2.06 -6.24
N TYR A 107 10.39 -1.92 -7.13
CA TYR A 107 10.64 -1.68 -8.55
C TYR A 107 11.47 -0.42 -8.75
N ALA A 108 11.03 0.72 -8.19
CA ALA A 108 11.75 1.99 -8.32
C ALA A 108 13.16 1.93 -7.70
N LEU A 109 13.34 1.22 -6.58
CA LEU A 109 14.63 1.01 -5.93
C LEU A 109 15.59 0.27 -6.86
N ASN A 110 15.13 -0.84 -7.45
CA ASN A 110 15.94 -1.67 -8.34
C ASN A 110 16.29 -0.97 -9.66
N GLN A 111 15.43 -0.08 -10.17
CA GLN A 111 15.76 0.77 -11.35
C GLN A 111 16.87 1.79 -11.06
N ASN A 112 17.06 2.19 -9.81
CA ASN A 112 18.05 3.21 -9.40
C ASN A 112 19.27 2.60 -8.67
N SER A 113 19.33 1.27 -8.59
CA SER A 113 20.43 0.52 -7.96
C SER A 113 21.40 -0.01 -9.00
N ASN A 114 22.67 -0.17 -8.63
CA ASN A 114 23.60 -1.01 -9.41
C ASN A 114 23.62 -2.48 -8.95
N LYS A 115 22.82 -2.84 -7.94
CA LYS A 115 22.67 -4.20 -7.42
C LYS A 115 21.19 -4.50 -7.19
N GLY A 116 20.74 -5.69 -7.59
CA GLY A 116 19.42 -6.17 -7.21
C GLY A 116 19.28 -6.16 -5.68
N THR A 117 18.24 -5.50 -5.19
CA THR A 117 17.85 -5.49 -3.79
C THR A 117 16.49 -6.19 -3.69
N ASP A 118 16.49 -7.33 -3.00
CA ASP A 118 15.28 -8.08 -2.66
C ASP A 118 14.74 -7.57 -1.32
N LEU A 119 13.56 -6.95 -1.35
CA LEU A 119 12.94 -6.40 -0.15
C LEU A 119 12.14 -7.47 0.57
N LYS A 120 12.72 -8.03 1.63
CA LYS A 120 11.99 -8.95 2.51
C LYS A 120 10.93 -8.17 3.31
N PRO A 121 9.63 -8.42 3.08
CA PRO A 121 8.59 -7.69 3.79
C PRO A 121 8.49 -8.19 5.23
N SER A 122 8.12 -7.29 6.12
CA SER A 122 7.69 -7.57 7.49
C SER A 122 6.40 -6.81 7.74
N PHE A 123 5.49 -7.42 8.47
CA PHE A 123 4.15 -6.90 8.70
C PHE A 123 3.96 -6.59 10.18
N GLY A 124 3.19 -5.55 10.48
CA GLY A 124 2.87 -5.21 11.85
C GLY A 124 1.65 -4.32 11.97
N SER A 125 1.34 -3.96 13.21
CA SER A 125 0.26 -3.04 13.52
C SER A 125 0.55 -2.23 14.76
N ILE A 126 0.06 -0.98 14.79
CA ILE A 126 0.03 -0.12 15.96
C ILE A 126 -1.44 0.21 16.27
N SER A 127 -1.81 0.29 17.55
CA SER A 127 -3.21 0.49 17.94
C SER A 127 -3.38 1.31 19.22
N ASN A 128 -4.52 2.00 19.32
CA ASN A 128 -5.06 2.53 20.56
C ASN A 128 -6.57 2.20 20.66
N ASP A 129 -7.28 2.86 21.57
CA ASP A 129 -8.71 2.65 21.78
C ASP A 129 -9.59 3.09 20.59
N GLN A 130 -9.08 3.93 19.69
CA GLN A 130 -9.83 4.52 18.58
C GLN A 130 -9.58 3.83 17.24
N VAL A 131 -8.33 3.50 16.94
CA VAL A 131 -7.89 3.00 15.62
C VAL A 131 -6.78 1.96 15.74
N LYS A 132 -6.66 1.10 14.73
CA LYS A 132 -5.57 0.13 14.59
C LYS A 132 -5.03 0.15 13.17
N ILE A 133 -3.82 0.69 13.01
CA ILE A 133 -3.14 0.88 11.72
C ILE A 133 -2.29 -0.34 11.40
N HIS A 134 -2.40 -0.84 10.18
CA HIS A 134 -1.52 -1.87 9.64
C HIS A 134 -0.41 -1.26 8.79
N TYR A 135 0.74 -1.92 8.78
CA TYR A 135 1.88 -1.51 7.98
C TYR A 135 2.68 -2.67 7.41
N ILE A 136 3.37 -2.38 6.32
CA ILE A 136 4.41 -3.21 5.71
C ILE A 136 5.72 -2.45 5.76
N TYR A 137 6.80 -3.13 6.15
CA TYR A 137 8.12 -2.52 6.24
C TYR A 137 9.23 -3.50 5.84
N SER A 138 10.40 -2.95 5.55
CA SER A 138 11.60 -3.75 5.29
C SER A 138 12.84 -2.96 5.68
N ILE A 139 13.83 -3.65 6.26
CA ILE A 139 15.17 -3.14 6.52
C ILE A 139 16.16 -3.91 5.68
N PHE A 140 16.90 -3.21 4.84
CA PHE A 140 17.66 -3.82 3.76
C PHE A 140 18.94 -3.04 3.45
N ASP A 141 19.88 -3.75 2.83
CA ASP A 141 21.11 -3.17 2.31
C ASP A 141 20.89 -2.74 0.86
N HIS A 142 21.30 -1.54 0.52
CA HIS A 142 21.15 -1.01 -0.82
C HIS A 142 22.33 -0.12 -1.22
N SER A 143 22.54 0.02 -2.52
CA SER A 143 23.66 0.75 -3.10
C SER A 143 23.10 1.90 -3.93
N MET A 144 22.92 3.07 -3.30
CA MET A 144 22.35 4.24 -3.98
C MET A 144 23.38 4.90 -4.88
N GLY A 145 22.98 5.14 -6.13
CA GLY A 145 23.71 6.00 -7.06
C GLY A 145 23.56 7.47 -6.67
N SER A 146 24.68 8.18 -6.66
CA SER A 146 24.73 9.63 -6.51
C SER A 146 25.57 10.23 -7.64
N PRO A 147 25.22 11.42 -8.17
CA PRO A 147 26.05 12.07 -9.17
C PRO A 147 27.48 12.27 -8.66
N ASP A 148 28.47 11.84 -9.44
CA ASP A 148 29.88 12.01 -9.13
C ASP A 148 30.56 12.69 -10.31
N PHE A 149 31.19 13.84 -10.05
CA PHE A 149 31.78 14.68 -11.09
C PHE A 149 32.84 13.94 -11.92
N PHE A 150 33.57 12.98 -11.32
CA PHE A 150 34.64 12.25 -12.00
C PHE A 150 34.18 10.92 -12.58
N ARG A 151 33.18 10.27 -11.97
CA ARG A 151 32.76 8.89 -12.28
C ARG A 151 31.36 8.78 -12.90
N GLY A 152 30.69 9.91 -13.14
CA GLY A 152 29.29 9.98 -13.57
C GLY A 152 28.34 9.66 -12.41
N THR A 153 28.42 8.43 -11.89
CA THR A 153 27.62 7.97 -10.75
C THR A 153 28.50 7.22 -9.75
N LYS A 154 28.53 7.66 -8.50
CA LYS A 154 29.12 6.95 -7.38
C LYS A 154 28.06 6.23 -6.58
N TYR A 155 28.27 4.93 -6.41
CA TYR A 155 27.40 4.08 -5.62
C TYR A 155 27.96 3.92 -4.21
N THR A 156 27.11 4.14 -3.21
CA THR A 156 27.46 3.98 -1.79
C THR A 156 26.54 2.96 -1.15
N ALA A 157 27.13 1.98 -0.46
CA ALA A 157 26.38 1.05 0.37
C ALA A 157 25.74 1.80 1.53
N LYS A 158 24.45 1.56 1.76
CA LYS A 158 23.63 2.17 2.80
C LYS A 158 22.75 1.10 3.41
N GLN A 159 22.55 1.22 4.72
CA GLN A 159 21.46 0.52 5.37
C GLN A 159 20.19 1.36 5.26
N SER A 160 19.10 0.75 4.84
CA SER A 160 17.86 1.46 4.52
C SER A 160 16.65 0.85 5.22
N LEU A 161 15.66 1.69 5.49
CA LEU A 161 14.34 1.30 6.00
C LEU A 161 13.27 1.87 5.06
N LEU A 162 12.31 1.04 4.70
CA LEU A 162 11.03 1.46 4.16
C LEU A 162 9.94 1.03 5.14
N SER A 163 9.00 1.90 5.45
CA SER A 163 7.77 1.52 6.14
C SER A 163 6.58 2.29 5.56
N ILE A 164 5.48 1.59 5.29
CA ILE A 164 4.28 2.13 4.63
C ILE A 164 3.07 1.75 5.47
N TYR A 165 2.25 2.76 5.80
CA TYR A 165 1.13 2.63 6.73
C TYR A 165 -0.20 2.91 6.03
N GLU A 166 -1.22 2.13 6.39
CA GLU A 166 -2.60 2.32 5.98
C GLU A 166 -3.33 3.17 7.04
N CYS A 167 -3.37 4.50 6.87
CA CYS A 167 -3.89 5.45 7.85
C CYS A 167 -5.27 6.00 7.45
N GLY A 168 -6.18 5.12 7.03
CA GLY A 168 -7.49 5.51 6.51
C GLY A 168 -7.34 6.31 5.21
N GLY A 169 -7.95 7.50 5.17
CA GLY A 169 -7.86 8.40 4.03
C GLY A 169 -6.53 9.15 3.86
N TRP A 170 -5.55 8.85 4.72
CA TRP A 170 -4.18 9.30 4.62
C TRP A 170 -3.26 8.11 4.38
N SER A 171 -2.17 8.36 3.64
CA SER A 171 -1.02 7.45 3.62
C SER A 171 0.15 8.12 4.30
N PHE A 172 0.80 7.36 5.17
CA PHE A 172 2.06 7.75 5.80
C PHE A 172 3.14 6.78 5.36
N LYS A 173 4.34 7.29 5.08
CA LYS A 173 5.47 6.46 4.67
C LYS A 173 6.78 7.01 5.19
N ILE A 174 7.59 6.13 5.73
CA ILE A 174 8.93 6.40 6.24
C ILE A 174 9.94 5.82 5.26
N ARG A 175 10.91 6.63 4.87
CA ARG A 175 12.15 6.18 4.24
C ARG A 175 13.32 6.63 5.09
N VAL A 176 14.23 5.72 5.38
CA VAL A 176 15.51 6.06 6.00
C VAL A 176 16.62 5.47 5.16
N SER A 177 17.72 6.23 5.01
CA SER A 177 19.00 5.75 4.51
C SER A 177 20.07 6.18 5.51
N SER A 178 20.92 5.25 5.91
CA SER A 178 22.04 5.52 6.82
C SER A 178 23.35 4.93 6.31
N ASP A 179 24.45 5.61 6.61
CA ASP A 179 25.82 5.12 6.42
C ASP A 179 26.26 4.16 7.53
N ASP A 180 25.76 4.32 8.76
CA ASP A 180 26.37 3.75 9.97
C ASP A 180 25.38 3.08 10.94
N MET A 181 24.07 3.13 10.67
CA MET A 181 23.07 2.53 11.55
C MET A 181 22.90 1.05 11.28
N THR A 182 22.85 0.24 12.35
CA THR A 182 22.52 -1.19 12.29
C THR A 182 21.04 -1.44 12.03
N LYS A 183 20.64 -2.69 11.75
CA LYS A 183 19.24 -3.06 11.51
C LYS A 183 18.36 -2.77 12.72
N ASP A 184 18.85 -3.09 13.92
CA ASP A 184 18.14 -2.84 15.17
C ASP A 184 17.98 -1.34 15.42
N GLN A 185 19.00 -0.53 15.16
CA GLN A 185 18.91 0.93 15.29
C GLN A 185 17.89 1.55 14.33
N LEU A 186 17.77 1.02 13.10
CA LEU A 186 16.73 1.45 12.16
C LEU A 186 15.33 1.03 12.61
N ALA A 187 15.19 -0.14 13.22
CA ALA A 187 13.93 -0.59 13.80
C ALA A 187 13.51 0.32 14.98
N GLU A 188 14.43 0.61 15.91
CA GLU A 188 14.17 1.56 17.00
C GLU A 188 13.83 2.97 16.50
N LEU A 189 14.51 3.43 15.44
CA LEU A 189 14.22 4.73 14.83
C LEU A 189 12.81 4.74 14.21
N LYS A 190 12.40 3.65 13.55
CA LYS A 190 11.03 3.49 13.03
C LYS A 190 10.01 3.74 14.15
N ASP A 191 10.18 3.05 15.29
CA ASP A 191 9.24 3.13 16.40
C ASP A 191 9.24 4.53 17.06
N LYS A 192 10.40 5.20 17.12
CA LYS A 192 10.48 6.60 17.55
C LYS A 192 9.72 7.55 16.61
N ILE A 193 9.80 7.34 15.29
CA ILE A 193 9.04 8.12 14.30
C ILE A 193 7.54 7.86 14.48
N GLU A 194 7.13 6.60 14.58
CA GLU A 194 5.72 6.21 14.75
C GLU A 194 5.07 6.90 15.96
N ASN A 195 5.78 6.90 17.09
CA ASN A 195 5.28 7.48 18.34
C ASN A 195 5.29 9.01 18.31
N TYR A 196 6.39 9.64 17.86
CA TYR A 196 6.52 11.09 17.92
C TYR A 196 5.57 11.81 16.94
N PHE A 197 5.44 11.30 15.71
CA PHE A 197 4.58 11.92 14.71
C PHE A 197 3.11 11.46 14.81
N GLU A 198 2.79 10.74 15.89
CA GLU A 198 1.44 10.33 16.27
C GLU A 198 0.62 9.72 15.10
N LEU A 199 1.13 8.64 14.49
CA LEU A 199 0.48 8.03 13.33
C LEU A 199 -0.98 7.64 13.60
N LEU A 200 -1.30 7.22 14.83
CA LEU A 200 -2.66 6.93 15.26
C LEU A 200 -3.55 8.19 15.20
N SER A 201 -3.04 9.35 15.60
CA SER A 201 -3.74 10.64 15.49
C SER A 201 -3.95 11.05 14.02
N ILE A 202 -3.05 10.71 13.10
CA ILE A 202 -3.23 10.96 11.66
C ILE A 202 -4.41 10.17 11.12
N ALA A 203 -4.49 8.88 11.46
CA ALA A 203 -5.52 7.99 10.93
C ALA A 203 -6.94 8.36 11.38
N THR A 204 -7.10 8.96 12.56
CA THR A 204 -8.41 9.40 13.06
C THR A 204 -8.95 10.64 12.33
N LYS A 205 -8.12 11.39 11.59
CA LYS A 205 -8.55 12.62 10.89
C LYS A 205 -9.45 12.33 9.68
N ARG A 206 -9.28 11.16 9.06
CA ARG A 206 -10.06 10.78 7.88
C ARG A 206 -10.26 9.25 7.85
N PRO A 207 -11.09 8.69 8.74
CA PRO A 207 -11.35 7.26 8.76
C PRO A 207 -12.11 6.81 7.51
N LEU A 208 -12.08 5.51 7.23
CA LEU A 208 -12.84 4.88 6.16
C LEU A 208 -14.34 4.87 6.49
N PRO A 209 -15.24 5.03 5.49
CA PRO A 209 -16.68 5.08 5.69
C PRO A 209 -17.29 3.67 5.84
N ILE A 210 -16.89 2.94 6.89
CA ILE A 210 -17.21 1.52 7.10
C ILE A 210 -18.69 1.18 7.32
N GLU A 211 -19.53 2.20 7.52
CA GLU A 211 -20.99 2.05 7.57
C GLU A 211 -21.59 1.85 6.17
N LYS A 212 -20.82 2.14 5.11
CA LYS A 212 -21.15 1.85 3.71
C LYS A 212 -20.48 0.52 3.33
N MET A 213 -21.11 -0.25 2.45
CA MET A 213 -20.43 -1.40 1.85
C MET A 213 -19.31 -0.93 0.91
N PRO A 214 -18.12 -1.57 0.90
CA PRO A 214 -17.11 -1.32 -0.12
C PRO A 214 -17.65 -1.51 -1.53
N ASP A 215 -17.21 -0.66 -2.46
CA ASP A 215 -17.42 -0.88 -3.88
C ASP A 215 -16.56 -2.06 -4.36
N ILE A 216 -17.08 -2.83 -5.32
CA ILE A 216 -16.33 -3.90 -5.99
C ILE A 216 -16.00 -3.44 -7.41
N ILE A 217 -14.71 -3.51 -7.78
CA ILE A 217 -14.27 -3.34 -9.16
C ILE A 217 -13.81 -4.69 -9.71
N LEU A 218 -14.36 -5.08 -10.85
CA LEU A 218 -14.05 -6.34 -11.54
C LEU A 218 -13.05 -6.09 -12.67
N SER A 219 -12.08 -6.99 -12.80
CA SER A 219 -11.14 -7.00 -13.90
C SER A 219 -11.86 -7.31 -15.23
N PRO A 220 -11.47 -6.71 -16.37
CA PRO A 220 -12.10 -7.00 -17.66
C PRO A 220 -12.13 -8.49 -18.02
N VAL A 221 -11.10 -9.25 -17.62
CA VAL A 221 -10.97 -10.69 -17.92
C VAL A 221 -12.09 -11.53 -17.33
N VAL A 222 -12.75 -11.11 -16.24
CA VAL A 222 -13.84 -11.89 -15.64
C VAL A 222 -15.15 -11.78 -16.42
N LYS A 223 -15.25 -10.81 -17.33
CA LYS A 223 -16.44 -10.59 -18.17
C LYS A 223 -16.52 -11.54 -19.37
N ARG A 224 -15.56 -12.47 -19.48
CA ARG A 224 -15.51 -13.46 -20.57
C ARG A 224 -16.75 -14.37 -20.61
N ASP A 225 -17.29 -14.74 -19.45
CA ASP A 225 -18.53 -15.48 -19.32
C ASP A 225 -19.21 -15.23 -17.96
N SER A 226 -20.44 -15.70 -17.83
CA SER A 226 -21.25 -15.52 -16.62
C SER A 226 -20.71 -16.27 -15.41
N MET A 227 -20.11 -17.46 -15.61
CA MET A 227 -19.56 -18.25 -14.51
C MET A 227 -18.40 -17.51 -13.83
N MET A 228 -17.42 -17.06 -14.61
CA MET A 228 -16.27 -16.32 -14.11
C MET A 228 -16.69 -15.01 -13.42
N MET A 229 -17.63 -14.27 -14.02
CA MET A 229 -18.11 -13.03 -13.44
C MET A 229 -18.82 -13.26 -12.10
N ASN A 230 -19.78 -14.19 -12.04
CA ASN A 230 -20.60 -14.40 -10.85
C ASN A 230 -19.82 -15.04 -9.70
N SER A 231 -18.94 -16.00 -9.98
CA SER A 231 -18.03 -16.58 -8.99
C SER A 231 -17.07 -15.52 -8.41
N THR A 232 -16.54 -14.62 -9.24
CA THR A 232 -15.70 -13.49 -8.77
C THR A 232 -16.49 -12.54 -7.87
N ILE A 233 -17.74 -12.23 -8.22
CA ILE A 233 -18.63 -11.42 -7.38
C ILE A 233 -18.87 -12.11 -6.03
N ALA A 234 -19.16 -13.42 -6.04
CA ALA A 234 -19.36 -14.22 -4.83
C ALA A 234 -18.10 -14.20 -3.93
N ALA A 235 -16.91 -14.33 -4.52
CA ALA A 235 -15.63 -14.21 -3.81
C ALA A 235 -15.47 -12.83 -3.15
N ALA A 236 -15.70 -11.75 -3.92
CA ALA A 236 -15.57 -10.38 -3.44
C ALA A 236 -16.55 -10.04 -2.32
N GLN A 237 -17.83 -10.43 -2.46
CA GLN A 237 -18.86 -10.24 -1.44
C GLN A 237 -18.52 -11.03 -0.16
N SER A 238 -18.10 -12.29 -0.32
CA SER A 238 -17.70 -13.14 0.79
C SER A 238 -16.50 -12.57 1.55
N LYS A 239 -15.54 -11.96 0.84
CA LYS A 239 -14.42 -11.26 1.46
C LYS A 239 -14.87 -10.06 2.29
N ILE A 240 -15.75 -9.22 1.74
CA ILE A 240 -16.33 -8.08 2.47
C ILE A 240 -17.02 -8.56 3.76
N GLU A 241 -17.82 -9.63 3.66
CA GLU A 241 -18.47 -10.22 4.84
C GLU A 241 -17.47 -10.75 5.85
N TRP A 242 -16.43 -11.46 5.40
CA TRP A 242 -15.40 -12.01 6.27
C TRP A 242 -14.69 -10.90 7.04
N LEU A 243 -14.31 -9.81 6.35
CA LEU A 243 -13.66 -8.66 6.98
C LEU A 243 -14.57 -8.01 8.03
N GLY A 244 -15.85 -7.82 7.72
CA GLY A 244 -16.82 -7.26 8.67
C GLY A 244 -17.09 -8.12 9.90
N LYS A 245 -16.97 -9.46 9.78
CA LYS A 245 -17.19 -10.40 10.89
C LYS A 245 -15.95 -10.67 11.74
N ASN A 246 -14.76 -10.63 11.14
CA ASN A 246 -13.51 -11.08 11.78
C ASN A 246 -12.57 -9.94 12.18
N LEU A 247 -12.73 -8.74 11.63
CA LEU A 247 -11.90 -7.59 11.99
C LEU A 247 -12.64 -6.66 12.96
N GLU A 248 -11.87 -6.05 13.86
CA GLU A 248 -12.39 -5.06 14.78
C GLU A 248 -12.82 -3.79 14.03
N LYS A 249 -13.88 -3.11 14.50
CA LYS A 249 -14.35 -1.85 13.91
C LYS A 249 -13.20 -0.83 13.75
N ARG A 250 -12.35 -0.71 14.77
CA ARG A 250 -11.20 0.22 14.78
C ARG A 250 -10.09 -0.12 13.78
N GLU A 251 -9.99 -1.38 13.35
CA GLU A 251 -9.08 -1.85 12.31
C GLU A 251 -9.63 -1.46 10.92
N LEU A 252 -10.92 -1.69 10.70
CA LEU A 252 -11.63 -1.33 9.46
C LEU A 252 -11.67 0.18 9.20
N LEU A 253 -11.63 1.02 10.26
CA LEU A 253 -11.58 2.48 10.11
C LEU A 253 -10.32 2.98 9.40
N THR A 254 -9.26 2.19 9.33
CA THR A 254 -7.98 2.61 8.77
C THR A 254 -7.58 1.86 7.50
N GLY A 255 -8.22 0.72 7.22
CA GLY A 255 -7.80 -0.12 6.11
C GLY A 255 -8.61 -1.41 5.94
N PHE A 256 -8.28 -2.18 4.90
CA PHE A 256 -8.83 -3.54 4.73
C PHE A 256 -8.00 -4.62 5.44
N ASN A 257 -6.75 -4.34 5.80
CA ASN A 257 -5.79 -5.33 6.31
C ASN A 257 -5.72 -6.62 5.48
N ASP A 258 -5.61 -6.45 4.17
CA ASP A 258 -5.61 -7.57 3.21
C ASP A 258 -4.31 -8.38 3.20
N MET A 259 -3.38 -8.04 4.09
CA MET A 259 -2.13 -8.77 4.31
C MET A 259 -2.38 -10.04 5.12
N LYS A 260 -3.49 -10.13 5.87
CA LYS A 260 -3.92 -11.37 6.52
C LYS A 260 -4.48 -12.33 5.47
N ILE A 261 -3.81 -13.47 5.33
CA ILE A 261 -4.10 -14.45 4.27
C ILE A 261 -5.48 -15.09 4.38
N GLU A 262 -6.07 -15.13 5.57
CA GLU A 262 -7.33 -15.83 5.85
C GLU A 262 -8.51 -15.27 5.05
N SER A 263 -8.56 -13.95 4.85
CA SER A 263 -9.62 -13.32 4.06
C SER A 263 -9.57 -13.71 2.58
N GLU A 264 -8.36 -13.92 2.05
CA GLU A 264 -8.12 -14.37 0.67
C GLU A 264 -8.43 -15.85 0.50
N VAL A 265 -8.03 -16.68 1.46
CA VAL A 265 -8.38 -18.11 1.49
C VAL A 265 -9.90 -18.25 1.46
N TYR A 266 -10.61 -17.56 2.35
CA TYR A 266 -12.07 -17.61 2.42
C TYR A 266 -12.74 -17.16 1.12
N ALA A 267 -12.23 -16.09 0.50
CA ALA A 267 -12.75 -15.60 -0.78
C ALA A 267 -12.57 -16.62 -1.91
N ILE A 268 -11.41 -17.28 -1.99
CA ILE A 268 -11.13 -18.33 -2.97
C ILE A 268 -12.03 -19.54 -2.73
N GLU A 269 -12.18 -19.98 -1.49
CA GLU A 269 -13.07 -21.10 -1.13
C GLU A 269 -14.51 -20.82 -1.57
N LYS A 270 -15.01 -19.60 -1.34
CA LYS A 270 -16.35 -19.19 -1.79
C LYS A 270 -16.48 -19.07 -3.29
N MET A 271 -15.41 -18.67 -4.00
CA MET A 271 -15.37 -18.71 -5.45
C MET A 271 -15.53 -20.15 -5.98
N LEU A 272 -14.82 -21.10 -5.36
CA LEU A 272 -14.85 -22.52 -5.75
C LEU A 272 -16.16 -23.21 -5.36
N GLU A 273 -16.72 -22.89 -4.20
CA GLU A 273 -18.04 -23.36 -3.77
C GLU A 273 -19.11 -22.94 -4.79
N PHE A 274 -19.13 -21.66 -5.15
CA PHE A 274 -20.04 -21.13 -6.15
C PHE A 274 -19.90 -21.84 -7.50
N TYR A 275 -18.67 -22.04 -7.96
CA TYR A 275 -18.41 -22.81 -9.18
C TYR A 275 -18.99 -24.23 -9.10
N LYS A 276 -18.70 -24.97 -8.02
CA LYS A 276 -19.19 -26.35 -7.83
C LYS A 276 -20.72 -26.44 -7.83
N THR A 277 -21.39 -25.46 -7.22
CA THR A 277 -22.86 -25.42 -7.16
C THR A 277 -23.50 -25.10 -8.50
N HIS A 278 -22.89 -24.24 -9.30
CA HIS A 278 -23.47 -23.68 -10.53
C HIS A 278 -22.82 -24.19 -11.83
N GLU A 279 -21.95 -25.20 -11.77
CA GLU A 279 -21.16 -25.69 -12.91
C GLU A 279 -22.02 -26.00 -14.15
N LYS A 280 -23.26 -26.45 -13.94
CA LYS A 280 -24.20 -26.85 -14.99
C LYS A 280 -25.17 -25.75 -15.40
N ASP A 281 -25.15 -24.61 -14.72
CA ASP A 281 -26.16 -23.55 -14.88
C ASP A 281 -25.85 -22.63 -16.05
N TRP A 282 -24.57 -22.52 -16.45
CA TRP A 282 -24.13 -21.62 -17.51
C TRP A 282 -23.14 -22.27 -18.48
N PRO A 283 -23.16 -21.88 -19.77
CA PRO A 283 -22.08 -22.19 -20.69
C PRO A 283 -20.79 -21.50 -20.21
N MET A 284 -19.67 -22.23 -20.26
CA MET A 284 -18.37 -21.75 -19.80
C MET A 284 -17.37 -21.69 -20.94
N HIS A 285 -16.59 -20.61 -20.98
CA HIS A 285 -15.42 -20.51 -21.83
C HIS A 285 -14.35 -21.52 -21.38
N ASP A 286 -13.56 -22.05 -22.31
CA ASP A 286 -12.58 -23.09 -21.99
C ASP A 286 -11.49 -22.58 -21.02
N ASP A 287 -11.10 -21.31 -21.13
CA ASP A 287 -10.21 -20.69 -20.14
C ASP A 287 -10.80 -20.65 -18.72
N THR A 288 -12.13 -20.45 -18.59
CA THR A 288 -12.81 -20.45 -17.29
C THR A 288 -12.82 -21.87 -16.71
N LYS A 289 -13.14 -22.89 -17.52
CA LYS A 289 -13.05 -24.29 -17.10
C LYS A 289 -11.62 -24.65 -16.67
N LYS A 290 -10.63 -24.23 -17.46
CA LYS A 290 -9.21 -24.44 -17.16
C LYS A 290 -8.83 -23.81 -15.82
N TYR A 291 -9.18 -22.54 -15.61
CA TYR A 291 -8.94 -21.82 -14.36
C TYR A 291 -9.52 -22.58 -13.15
N PHE A 292 -10.80 -22.93 -13.19
CA PHE A 292 -11.44 -23.64 -12.08
C PHE A 292 -10.87 -25.03 -11.87
N THR A 293 -10.54 -25.77 -12.94
CA THR A 293 -9.90 -27.08 -12.84
C THR A 293 -8.52 -26.99 -12.18
N GLU A 294 -7.74 -25.95 -12.47
CA GLU A 294 -6.45 -25.69 -11.83
C GLU A 294 -6.60 -25.26 -10.37
N MET A 295 -7.53 -24.36 -10.08
CA MET A 295 -7.79 -23.90 -8.71
C MET A 295 -8.36 -25.01 -7.82
N LEU A 296 -9.18 -25.92 -8.36
CA LEU A 296 -9.63 -27.10 -7.65
C LEU A 296 -8.48 -28.05 -7.34
N ARG A 297 -7.56 -28.28 -8.30
CA ARG A 297 -6.32 -29.05 -8.03
C ARG A 297 -5.49 -28.42 -6.92
N ILE A 298 -5.35 -27.10 -6.88
CA ILE A 298 -4.67 -26.38 -5.80
C ILE A 298 -5.38 -26.60 -4.46
N ALA A 299 -6.70 -26.45 -4.44
CA ALA A 299 -7.52 -26.59 -3.23
C ALA A 299 -7.53 -28.02 -2.68
N ASP A 300 -7.72 -29.02 -3.54
CA ASP A 300 -7.81 -30.44 -3.16
C ASP A 300 -6.47 -31.01 -2.66
N ASN A 301 -5.36 -30.28 -2.85
CA ASN A 301 -4.03 -30.62 -2.31
C ASN A 301 -3.61 -29.70 -1.14
N ASP A 302 -4.55 -28.94 -0.55
CA ASP A 302 -4.32 -28.02 0.56
C ASP A 302 -3.27 -26.92 0.28
N ARG A 303 -3.15 -26.48 -0.99
CA ARG A 303 -2.12 -25.53 -1.46
C ARG A 303 -2.62 -24.10 -1.64
N ILE A 304 -3.82 -23.74 -1.16
CA ILE A 304 -4.40 -22.39 -1.35
C ILE A 304 -3.49 -21.29 -0.76
N LYS A 305 -2.93 -21.50 0.44
CA LYS A 305 -2.06 -20.49 1.06
C LYS A 305 -0.76 -20.28 0.28
N ASP A 306 -0.14 -21.36 -0.18
CA ASP A 306 1.05 -21.30 -1.03
C ASP A 306 0.75 -20.58 -2.35
N HIS A 307 -0.41 -20.88 -2.96
CA HIS A 307 -0.89 -20.19 -4.16
C HIS A 307 -1.06 -18.69 -3.94
N ILE A 308 -1.70 -18.28 -2.84
CA ILE A 308 -1.87 -16.87 -2.51
C ILE A 308 -0.50 -16.19 -2.28
N TYR A 309 0.44 -16.88 -1.64
CA TYR A 309 1.80 -16.36 -1.44
C TYR A 309 2.54 -16.14 -2.76
N ASP A 310 2.48 -17.11 -3.68
CA ASP A 310 3.04 -17.00 -5.04
C ASP A 310 2.38 -15.85 -5.82
N LYS A 311 1.04 -15.82 -5.85
CA LYS A 311 0.24 -14.78 -6.50
C LYS A 311 0.62 -13.37 -6.09
N TYR A 312 0.92 -13.16 -4.82
CA TYR A 312 1.30 -11.85 -4.27
C TYR A 312 2.80 -11.65 -4.12
N ASN A 313 3.63 -12.50 -4.73
CA ASN A 313 5.10 -12.43 -4.67
C ASN A 313 5.63 -12.33 -3.23
N GLY A 314 5.02 -13.04 -2.29
CA GLY A 314 5.38 -13.02 -0.88
C GLY A 314 4.97 -11.76 -0.11
N LEU A 315 4.26 -10.81 -0.72
CA LEU A 315 3.70 -9.63 -0.07
C LEU A 315 2.38 -9.95 0.64
N ILE A 316 2.37 -11.01 1.44
CA ILE A 316 1.25 -11.40 2.29
C ILE A 316 1.79 -12.06 3.54
N ASN A 317 1.08 -11.91 4.66
CA ASN A 317 1.49 -12.49 5.92
C ASN A 317 1.25 -14.01 5.90
N TYR A 318 2.30 -14.76 5.56
CA TYR A 318 2.34 -16.21 5.63
C TYR A 318 3.74 -16.67 6.00
N GLU A 319 3.97 -16.97 7.28
CA GLU A 319 5.29 -17.28 7.85
C GLU A 319 5.99 -18.44 7.13
N GLU A 320 5.24 -19.49 6.79
CA GLU A 320 5.74 -20.68 6.10
C GLU A 320 5.95 -20.45 4.60
N GLY A 321 5.43 -19.37 4.02
CA GLY A 321 5.40 -19.15 2.58
C GLY A 321 6.79 -19.08 1.96
N PHE A 322 7.75 -18.48 2.66
CA PHE A 322 9.12 -18.40 2.18
C PHE A 322 9.79 -19.79 2.07
N SER A 323 9.59 -20.66 3.05
CA SER A 323 10.20 -22.01 3.06
C SER A 323 9.50 -22.98 2.11
N LYS A 324 8.22 -22.75 1.80
CA LYS A 324 7.43 -23.58 0.87
C LYS A 324 7.49 -23.13 -0.59
N LYS A 325 8.14 -22.00 -0.89
CA LYS A 325 8.16 -21.40 -2.24
C LYS A 325 8.63 -22.38 -3.33
N ASP A 326 9.79 -23.00 -3.13
CA ASP A 326 10.36 -23.91 -4.14
C ASP A 326 9.54 -25.19 -4.29
N ASP A 327 9.01 -25.72 -3.19
CA ASP A 327 8.09 -26.86 -3.21
C ASP A 327 6.79 -26.53 -3.97
N TYR A 328 6.23 -25.33 -3.79
CA TYR A 328 5.04 -24.91 -4.52
C TYR A 328 5.30 -24.70 -6.02
N ILE A 329 6.47 -24.19 -6.39
CA ILE A 329 6.88 -24.10 -7.79
C ILE A 329 6.95 -25.51 -8.42
N GLN A 330 7.56 -26.47 -7.73
CA GLN A 330 7.61 -27.86 -8.20
C GLN A 330 6.21 -28.47 -8.31
N PHE A 331 5.33 -28.22 -7.33
CA PHE A 331 3.93 -28.64 -7.38
C PHE A 331 3.20 -28.08 -8.62
N LYS A 332 3.38 -26.79 -8.95
CA LYS A 332 2.79 -26.20 -10.16
C LYS A 332 3.25 -26.91 -11.43
N ILE A 333 4.54 -27.25 -11.51
CA ILE A 333 5.12 -27.99 -12.65
C ILE A 333 4.53 -29.40 -12.73
N ASP A 334 4.54 -30.14 -11.62
CA ASP A 334 4.08 -31.54 -11.57
C ASP A 334 2.58 -31.68 -11.85
N LYS A 335 1.80 -30.64 -11.51
CA LYS A 335 0.35 -30.62 -11.69
C LYS A 335 -0.10 -29.85 -12.93
N ASP A 336 0.81 -29.34 -13.76
CA ASP A 336 0.51 -28.51 -14.94
C ASP A 336 -0.50 -27.38 -14.61
N ILE A 337 -0.11 -26.56 -13.62
CA ILE A 337 -0.86 -25.38 -13.18
C ILE A 337 -0.27 -24.16 -13.89
N SER A 338 -1.13 -23.39 -14.55
CA SER A 338 -0.72 -22.22 -15.30
C SER A 338 -0.61 -20.96 -14.44
N GLU A 339 0.21 -20.01 -14.88
CA GLU A 339 0.35 -18.68 -14.26
C GLU A 339 -0.96 -17.85 -14.33
N ASN A 340 -1.90 -18.22 -15.19
CA ASN A 340 -3.20 -17.53 -15.29
C ASN A 340 -4.01 -17.61 -13.99
N THR A 341 -3.71 -18.58 -13.12
CA THR A 341 -4.34 -18.67 -11.78
C THR A 341 -3.98 -17.48 -10.88
N ASN A 342 -2.85 -16.81 -11.14
CA ASN A 342 -2.36 -15.66 -10.38
C ASN A 342 -3.07 -14.33 -10.74
N GLU A 343 -3.99 -14.31 -11.70
CA GLU A 343 -4.70 -13.09 -12.10
C GLU A 343 -5.50 -12.45 -10.94
N LEU A 344 -5.45 -11.12 -10.86
CA LEU A 344 -6.28 -10.34 -9.94
C LEU A 344 -7.62 -10.03 -10.58
N PHE A 345 -8.66 -10.70 -10.11
CA PHE A 345 -10.01 -10.61 -10.68
C PHE A 345 -10.86 -9.48 -10.14
N TYR A 346 -10.59 -9.01 -8.93
CA TYR A 346 -11.32 -7.92 -8.33
C TYR A 346 -10.45 -7.13 -7.36
N LYS A 347 -10.90 -5.91 -7.07
CA LYS A 347 -10.52 -5.16 -5.87
C LYS A 347 -11.77 -4.70 -5.16
N ILE A 348 -11.70 -4.61 -3.84
CA ILE A 348 -12.72 -3.95 -3.02
C ILE A 348 -12.14 -2.62 -2.53
N PHE A 349 -12.95 -1.57 -2.51
CA PHE A 349 -12.44 -0.25 -2.18
C PHE A 349 -13.49 0.67 -1.56
N TYR A 350 -13.01 1.65 -0.82
CA TYR A 350 -13.79 2.82 -0.40
C TYR A 350 -13.39 4.03 -1.21
N ARG A 351 -14.37 4.81 -1.64
CA ARG A 351 -14.16 6.18 -2.14
C ARG A 351 -14.15 7.13 -0.96
N LEU A 352 -13.22 8.08 -1.00
CA LEU A 352 -13.04 9.10 0.01
C LEU A 352 -13.36 10.44 -0.64
N GLU A 353 -14.50 11.02 -0.25
CA GLU A 353 -15.02 12.30 -0.75
C GLU A 353 -14.00 13.44 -0.65
#